data_AF-A0A7K1LIV8-F1
#
_entry.id   AF-A0A7K1LIV8-F1
#
_cell.length_a   1.000
_cell.length_b   1.000
_cell.length_c   1.000
_cell.angle_alpha   90.00
_cell.angle_beta   90.00
_cell.angle_gamma   90.00
#
_symmetry.space_group_name_H-M   'P 1'
#
loop_
_entity.id
_entity.type
_entity.pdbx_description
1 polymer ?
#
loop_
_entity_poly.entity_id
_entity_poly.type
_entity_poly.pdbx_seq_one_letter_code
_entity_poly.pdbx_strand_id
1 'polypeptide(L)'
;MADAARAARLADRIKVIVAQALERRVKDPRLGFVTVTDARVTNDLQHATVYYTVYGTEEEQAGTRAALESAKGILRSEVGKNITARLTPTLTFVPDEVPVNANHLEDILRQARARDAELAEAAEDKTFAGDADPYRRDDDDDATPAATEQQESTPHTDAARADVAGMRDGYDPVDEDFGKGAHCDPDSGTTQMREAQEGTE
;
A
#
# COMPACT_ATOMS: atom_id res chain seq x y z
N MET A 1 -30.37 3.76 -2.07
CA MET A 1 -29.02 3.19 -1.88
C MET A 1 -28.03 4.33 -1.83
N ALA A 2 -27.10 4.32 -0.88
CA ALA A 2 -26.08 5.36 -0.77
C ALA A 2 -25.16 5.35 -2.00
N ASP A 3 -24.93 6.52 -2.57
CA ASP A 3 -24.07 6.69 -3.75
C ASP A 3 -22.62 6.87 -3.30
N ALA A 4 -21.95 5.75 -3.02
CA ALA A 4 -20.54 5.73 -2.60
C ALA A 4 -19.62 6.36 -3.65
N ALA A 5 -19.94 6.22 -4.94
CA ALA A 5 -19.17 6.82 -6.03
C ALA A 5 -19.29 8.35 -6.04
N ARG A 6 -20.44 8.90 -5.63
CA ARG A 6 -20.62 10.34 -5.43
C ARG A 6 -19.89 10.84 -4.18
N ALA A 7 -19.92 10.07 -3.09
CA ALA A 7 -19.18 10.40 -1.88
C ALA A 7 -17.67 10.49 -2.15
N ALA A 8 -17.11 9.52 -2.88
CA ALA A 8 -15.70 9.51 -3.28
C ALA A 8 -15.32 10.74 -4.13
N ARG A 9 -16.10 11.04 -5.19
CA ARG A 9 -15.85 12.24 -6.03
C ARG A 9 -15.94 13.55 -5.24
N LEU A 10 -16.87 13.62 -4.29
CA LEU A 10 -16.98 14.78 -3.41
C LEU A 10 -15.78 14.88 -2.46
N ALA A 11 -15.31 13.75 -1.94
CA ALA A 11 -14.14 13.70 -1.07
C ALA A 11 -12.88 14.22 -1.77
N ASP A 12 -12.60 13.74 -2.99
CA ASP A 12 -11.47 14.23 -3.81
C ASP A 12 -11.56 15.73 -4.06
N ARG A 13 -12.76 16.22 -4.34
CA ARG A 13 -12.97 17.65 -4.58
C ARG A 13 -12.74 18.47 -3.31
N ILE A 14 -13.24 18.01 -2.16
CA ILE A 14 -13.03 18.64 -0.86
C ILE A 14 -11.54 18.68 -0.52
N LYS A 15 -10.81 17.58 -0.73
CA LYS A 15 -9.36 17.51 -0.51
C LYS A 15 -8.62 18.63 -1.25
N VAL A 16 -8.87 18.77 -2.55
CA VAL A 16 -8.21 19.81 -3.38
C VAL A 16 -8.59 21.22 -2.93
N ILE A 17 -9.89 21.46 -2.66
CA ILE A 17 -10.35 22.79 -2.23
C ILE A 17 -9.76 23.17 -0.88
N VAL A 18 -9.75 22.24 0.09
CA VAL A 18 -9.21 22.49 1.42
C VAL A 18 -7.71 22.74 1.34
N ALA A 19 -6.95 21.96 0.56
CA ALA A 19 -5.52 22.19 0.36
C ALA A 19 -5.24 23.60 -0.22
N GLN A 20 -5.97 23.99 -1.26
CA GLN A 20 -5.85 25.33 -1.85
C GLN A 20 -6.30 26.45 -0.89
N ALA A 21 -7.33 26.21 -0.09
CA ALA A 21 -7.84 27.18 0.86
C ALA A 21 -6.85 27.40 2.02
N LEU A 22 -6.20 26.34 2.50
CA LEU A 22 -5.15 26.42 3.50
C LEU A 22 -3.98 27.27 3.01
N GLU A 23 -3.46 26.98 1.81
CA GLU A 23 -2.34 27.73 1.22
C GLU A 23 -2.65 29.22 1.02
N ARG A 24 -3.87 29.55 0.57
CA ARG A 24 -4.22 30.93 0.18
C ARG A 24 -4.73 31.78 1.35
N ARG A 25 -5.54 31.21 2.24
CA ARG A 25 -6.33 31.97 3.23
C ARG A 25 -5.82 31.80 4.66
N VAL A 26 -5.15 30.69 4.98
CA VAL A 26 -4.73 30.39 6.34
C VAL A 26 -3.22 30.60 6.47
N LYS A 27 -2.84 31.86 6.62
CA LYS A 27 -1.48 32.28 6.98
C LYS A 27 -1.45 32.63 8.46
N ASP A 28 -1.64 31.63 9.31
CA ASP A 28 -1.47 31.81 10.76
C ASP A 28 -0.03 31.42 11.12
N PRO A 29 0.74 32.28 11.83
CA PRO A 29 2.09 31.95 12.29
C PRO A 29 2.17 30.72 13.21
N ARG A 30 1.04 30.27 13.77
CA ARG A 30 0.93 29.04 14.58
C ARG A 30 0.70 27.78 13.75
N LEU A 31 0.41 27.94 12.47
CA LEU A 31 0.24 26.83 11.56
C LEU A 31 1.62 26.42 11.06
N GLY A 32 2.06 25.21 11.43
CA GLY A 32 3.26 24.61 10.86
C GLY A 32 3.08 24.31 9.36
N PHE A 33 4.04 23.61 8.76
CA PHE A 33 3.87 23.13 7.39
C PHE A 33 2.86 21.97 7.38
N VAL A 34 1.60 22.28 7.08
CA VAL A 34 0.48 21.33 7.06
C VAL A 34 0.26 20.79 5.65
N THR A 35 0.20 19.47 5.53
CA THR A 35 -0.15 18.79 4.28
C THR A 35 -1.45 18.00 4.47
N VAL A 36 -2.37 18.11 3.51
CA VAL A 36 -3.61 17.32 3.49
C VAL A 36 -3.35 16.00 2.77
N THR A 37 -3.40 14.89 3.49
CA THR A 37 -3.14 13.56 2.90
C THR A 37 -4.37 13.03 2.19
N ASP A 38 -5.53 13.07 2.85
CA ASP A 38 -6.75 12.42 2.35
C ASP A 38 -8.02 13.11 2.89
N ALA A 39 -9.16 12.85 2.26
CA ALA A 39 -10.47 13.24 2.76
C ALA A 39 -11.47 12.09 2.59
N ARG A 40 -12.34 11.90 3.57
CA ARG A 40 -13.42 10.91 3.52
C ARG A 40 -14.74 11.57 3.81
N VAL A 41 -15.75 11.22 3.04
CA VAL A 41 -17.11 11.74 3.18
C VAL A 41 -18.04 10.59 3.53
N THR A 42 -18.96 10.83 4.44
CA THR A 42 -19.99 9.85 4.79
C THR A 42 -20.96 9.64 3.63
N ASN A 43 -21.60 8.49 3.60
CA ASN A 43 -22.54 8.09 2.55
C ASN A 43 -23.77 9.03 2.41
N ASP A 44 -24.11 9.78 3.46
CA ASP A 44 -25.16 10.80 3.46
C ASP A 44 -24.67 12.20 3.03
N LEU A 45 -23.37 12.34 2.72
CA LEU A 45 -22.71 13.57 2.29
C LEU A 45 -22.76 14.73 3.30
N GLN A 46 -23.10 14.45 4.57
CA GLN A 46 -23.25 15.47 5.61
C GLN A 46 -21.98 15.71 6.42
N HIS A 47 -21.10 14.71 6.50
CA HIS A 47 -19.87 14.77 7.28
C HIS A 47 -18.67 14.46 6.39
N ALA A 48 -17.62 15.28 6.52
CA ALA A 48 -16.37 15.11 5.81
C ALA A 48 -15.21 15.16 6.79
N THR A 49 -14.46 14.07 6.89
CA THR A 49 -13.24 13.97 7.68
C THR A 49 -12.04 14.22 6.79
N VAL A 50 -11.22 15.20 7.13
CA VAL A 50 -10.01 15.57 6.42
C VAL A 50 -8.81 15.12 7.25
N TYR A 51 -7.95 14.32 6.63
CA TYR A 51 -6.71 13.82 7.21
C TYR A 51 -5.55 14.75 6.84
N TYR A 52 -4.78 15.16 7.83
CA TYR A 52 -3.66 16.06 7.63
C TYR A 52 -2.43 15.60 8.41
N THR A 53 -1.26 15.86 7.87
CA THR A 53 0.01 15.72 8.57
C THR A 53 0.60 17.10 8.83
N VAL A 54 1.28 17.23 9.96
CA VAL A 54 2.01 18.43 10.35
C VAL A 54 3.47 18.06 10.44
N TYR A 55 4.30 18.76 9.67
CA TYR A 55 5.74 18.65 9.84
C TYR A 55 6.17 19.50 11.04
N GLY A 56 6.59 18.87 12.14
CA GLY A 56 6.98 19.59 13.35
C GLY A 56 6.93 18.75 14.63
N THR A 57 7.14 19.42 15.75
CA THR A 57 7.07 18.90 17.12
C THR A 57 5.61 18.74 17.60
N GLU A 58 5.40 18.00 18.70
CA GLU A 58 4.06 17.80 19.28
C GLU A 58 3.37 19.12 19.67
N GLU A 59 4.14 20.13 20.09
CA GLU A 59 3.61 21.47 20.42
C GLU A 59 3.03 22.17 19.17
N GLU A 60 3.72 22.05 18.03
CA GLU A 60 3.26 22.60 16.75
C GLU A 60 2.03 21.84 16.22
N GLN A 61 1.93 20.53 16.47
CA GLN A 61 0.74 19.75 16.16
C GLN A 61 -0.47 20.24 16.97
N ALA A 62 -0.30 20.48 18.27
CA ALA A 62 -1.36 21.01 19.13
C ALA A 62 -1.78 22.43 18.72
N GLY A 63 -0.82 23.30 18.40
CA GLY A 63 -1.08 24.65 17.90
C GLY A 63 -1.83 24.63 16.56
N THR A 64 -1.40 23.77 15.63
CA THR A 64 -2.03 23.59 14.33
C THR A 64 -3.46 23.09 14.44
N ARG A 65 -3.72 22.12 15.33
CA ARG A 65 -5.08 21.60 15.57
C ARG A 65 -6.03 22.70 16.05
N ALA A 66 -5.58 23.56 16.97
CA ALA A 66 -6.37 24.69 17.44
C ALA A 66 -6.63 25.72 16.32
N ALA A 67 -5.61 26.00 15.51
CA ALA A 67 -5.74 26.89 14.35
C ALA A 67 -6.74 26.35 13.32
N LEU A 68 -6.67 25.07 12.96
CA LEU A 68 -7.61 24.42 12.03
C LEU A 68 -9.05 24.43 12.55
N GLU A 69 -9.27 24.19 13.84
CA GLU A 69 -10.63 24.24 14.41
C GLU A 69 -11.20 25.66 14.38
N SER A 70 -10.37 26.69 14.59
CA SER A 70 -10.79 28.09 14.45
C SER A 70 -11.07 28.47 12.98
N ALA A 71 -10.29 27.93 12.05
CA ALA A 71 -10.42 28.18 10.61
C ALA A 71 -11.55 27.35 9.95
N LYS A 72 -12.12 26.38 10.64
CA LYS A 72 -13.18 25.48 10.16
C LYS A 72 -14.36 26.19 9.52
N GLY A 73 -14.79 27.32 10.08
CA GLY A 73 -15.88 28.12 9.52
C GLY A 73 -15.53 28.68 8.15
N ILE A 74 -14.33 29.27 8.01
CA ILE A 74 -13.83 29.84 6.75
C ILE A 74 -13.65 28.73 5.71
N LEU A 75 -13.01 27.62 6.09
CA LEU A 75 -12.78 26.47 5.21
C LEU A 75 -14.10 25.87 4.71
N ARG A 76 -15.10 25.74 5.59
CA ARG A 76 -16.44 25.28 5.20
C ARG A 76 -17.11 26.22 4.21
N SER A 77 -17.00 27.54 4.42
CA SER A 77 -17.55 28.53 3.47
C SER A 77 -16.87 28.45 2.10
N GLU A 78 -15.56 28.26 2.04
CA GLU A 78 -14.84 28.09 0.77
C GLU A 78 -15.22 26.78 0.07
N VAL A 79 -15.34 25.68 0.82
CA VAL A 79 -15.85 24.41 0.28
C VAL A 79 -17.25 24.61 -0.31
N GLY A 80 -18.17 25.24 0.43
CA GLY A 80 -19.54 25.49 -0.02
C GLY A 80 -19.65 26.32 -1.31
N LYS A 81 -18.70 27.25 -1.56
CA LYS A 81 -18.66 28.04 -2.80
C LYS A 81 -18.17 27.25 -4.01
N ASN A 82 -17.35 26.22 -3.77
CA ASN A 82 -16.63 25.49 -4.82
C ASN A 82 -17.23 24.10 -5.12
N ILE A 83 -18.22 23.66 -4.34
CA ILE A 83 -18.95 22.41 -4.58
C ILE A 83 -20.38 22.68 -5.04
N THR A 84 -20.85 21.92 -6.01
CA THR A 84 -22.26 21.91 -6.44
C THR A 84 -23.06 20.97 -5.53
N ALA A 85 -23.15 21.31 -4.23
CA ALA A 85 -23.91 20.54 -3.25
C ALA A 85 -25.00 21.42 -2.62
N ARG A 86 -26.18 20.84 -2.40
CA ARG A 86 -27.28 21.53 -1.71
C ARG A 86 -26.96 21.77 -0.23
N LEU A 87 -26.24 20.83 0.38
CA LEU A 87 -25.77 20.90 1.75
C LEU A 87 -24.25 20.88 1.76
N THR A 88 -23.64 21.83 2.46
CA THR A 88 -22.20 21.81 2.70
C THR A 88 -21.89 20.89 3.87
N PRO A 89 -21.04 19.86 3.69
CA PRO A 89 -20.70 18.95 4.77
C PRO A 89 -19.99 19.67 5.92
N THR A 90 -20.14 19.13 7.12
CA THR A 90 -19.37 19.55 8.29
C THR A 90 -17.97 18.95 8.19
N LEU A 91 -16.94 19.80 8.32
CA LEU A 91 -15.54 19.39 8.26
C LEU A 91 -15.03 18.97 9.64
N THR A 92 -14.41 17.81 9.74
CA THR A 92 -13.69 17.34 10.92
C THR A 92 -12.25 17.09 10.52
N PHE A 93 -11.29 17.55 11.34
CA PHE A 93 -9.86 17.40 11.07
C PHE A 93 -9.26 16.33 11.97
N VAL A 94 -8.55 15.37 11.37
CA VAL A 94 -7.88 14.27 12.08
C VAL A 94 -6.41 14.24 11.66
N PRO A 95 -5.46 14.23 12.60
CA PRO A 95 -4.05 14.08 12.26
C PRO A 95 -3.78 12.69 11.68
N ASP A 96 -2.91 12.62 10.68
CA ASP A 96 -2.49 11.41 10.01
C ASP A 96 -1.13 10.94 10.55
N GLU A 97 -1.08 9.70 11.05
CA GLU A 97 0.13 9.08 11.62
C GLU A 97 0.96 8.33 10.56
N VAL A 98 0.43 8.11 9.35
CA VAL A 98 1.07 7.31 8.29
C VAL A 98 2.50 7.76 7.92
N PRO A 99 2.85 9.06 7.88
CA PRO A 99 4.22 9.49 7.53
C PRO A 99 5.28 9.00 8.52
N VAL A 100 4.92 8.82 9.79
CA VAL A 100 5.85 8.34 10.82
C VAL A 100 6.27 6.89 10.53
N ASN A 101 5.35 6.08 10.02
CA ASN A 101 5.60 4.66 9.74
C ASN A 101 6.51 4.44 8.51
N ALA A 102 6.44 5.33 7.52
CA ALA A 102 7.27 5.21 6.31
C ALA A 102 8.77 5.33 6.64
N ASN A 103 9.16 6.31 7.45
CA ASN A 103 10.56 6.48 7.88
C ASN A 103 11.06 5.26 8.66
N HIS A 104 10.21 4.69 9.52
CA HIS A 104 10.57 3.51 10.30
C HIS A 104 10.78 2.27 9.41
N LEU A 105 9.92 2.07 8.42
CA LEU A 105 10.06 1.02 7.42
C LEU A 105 11.34 1.18 6.59
N GLU A 106 11.66 2.40 6.16
CA GLU A 106 12.90 2.69 5.43
C GLU A 106 14.14 2.36 6.27
N ASP A 107 14.11 2.67 7.57
CA ASP A 107 15.20 2.35 8.48
C ASP A 107 15.37 0.85 8.66
N ILE A 108 14.29 0.09 8.82
CA ILE A 108 14.33 -1.37 8.91
C ILE A 108 14.85 -1.98 7.61
N LEU A 109 14.37 -1.51 6.45
CA LEU A 109 14.83 -1.99 5.14
C LEU A 109 16.31 -1.70 4.91
N ARG A 110 16.80 -0.54 5.35
CA ARG A 110 18.21 -0.18 5.29
C ARG A 110 19.06 -1.11 6.16
N GLN A 111 18.60 -1.39 7.38
CA GLN A 111 19.27 -2.32 8.28
C GLN A 111 19.29 -3.75 7.73
N ALA A 112 18.18 -4.23 7.17
CA ALA A 112 18.10 -5.56 6.56
C ALA A 112 19.08 -5.71 5.40
N ARG A 113 19.12 -4.72 4.48
CA ARG A 113 20.09 -4.72 3.36
C ARG A 113 21.54 -4.73 3.82
N ALA A 114 21.86 -3.99 4.88
CA ALA A 114 23.21 -3.99 5.44
C ALA A 114 23.58 -5.37 6.01
N ARG A 115 22.68 -6.01 6.76
CA ARG A 115 22.86 -7.36 7.29
C ARG A 115 23.01 -8.41 6.18
N ASP A 116 22.21 -8.31 5.12
CA ASP A 116 22.27 -9.24 3.99
C ASP A 116 23.60 -9.10 3.23
N ALA A 117 24.11 -7.88 3.08
CA ALA A 117 25.42 -7.63 2.47
C ALA A 117 26.56 -8.23 3.31
N GLU A 118 26.54 -8.04 4.63
CA GLU A 118 27.50 -8.67 5.55
C GLU A 118 27.48 -10.21 5.47
N LEU A 119 26.28 -10.80 5.37
CA LEU A 119 26.12 -12.26 5.23
C LEU A 119 26.62 -12.77 3.88
N ALA A 120 26.41 -12.00 2.80
CA ALA A 120 26.89 -12.34 1.47
C ALA A 120 28.43 -12.35 1.43
N GLU A 121 29.08 -11.31 1.95
CA GLU A 121 30.55 -11.27 2.09
C GLU A 121 31.05 -12.44 2.94
N ALA A 122 30.40 -12.72 4.08
CA ALA A 122 30.76 -13.84 4.93
C ALA A 122 30.47 -15.23 4.32
N ALA A 123 29.70 -15.32 3.24
CA ALA A 123 29.40 -16.56 2.54
C ALA A 123 30.39 -16.84 1.40
N GLU A 124 30.97 -15.79 0.79
CA GLU A 124 31.99 -15.94 -0.26
C GLU A 124 33.21 -16.75 0.21
N ASP A 125 33.60 -16.57 1.48
CA ASP A 125 34.75 -17.27 2.07
C ASP A 125 34.41 -18.64 2.70
N LYS A 126 33.16 -19.11 2.58
CA LYS A 126 32.73 -20.36 3.23
C LYS A 126 32.52 -21.49 2.23
N THR A 127 33.14 -22.63 2.51
CA THR A 127 32.83 -23.90 1.85
C THR A 127 31.58 -24.53 2.48
N PHE A 128 30.66 -25.02 1.66
CA PHE A 128 29.45 -25.72 2.12
C PHE A 128 29.84 -26.93 3.00
N ALA A 129 29.11 -27.15 4.10
CA ALA A 129 29.46 -28.14 5.12
C ALA A 129 29.10 -29.59 4.74
N GLY A 130 28.61 -29.83 3.52
CA GLY A 130 28.21 -31.15 3.03
C GLY A 130 28.82 -31.48 1.68
N ASP A 131 28.91 -32.77 1.37
CA ASP A 131 29.29 -33.24 0.05
C ASP A 131 28.18 -32.97 -0.98
N ALA A 132 28.55 -32.91 -2.27
CA ALA A 132 27.67 -32.53 -3.38
C ALA A 132 26.46 -33.47 -3.59
N ASP A 133 26.48 -34.67 -3.01
CA ASP A 133 25.38 -35.62 -3.02
C ASP A 133 25.03 -35.98 -1.56
N PRO A 134 23.92 -35.46 -0.99
CA PRO A 134 23.53 -35.70 0.39
C PRO A 134 22.89 -37.08 0.60
N TYR A 135 22.68 -37.87 -0.46
CA TYR A 135 22.03 -39.18 -0.36
C TYR A 135 23.04 -40.31 -0.26
N ARG A 136 22.83 -41.19 0.72
CA ARG A 136 23.53 -42.47 0.81
C ARG A 136 23.08 -43.34 -0.36
N ARG A 137 24.01 -43.74 -1.23
CA ARG A 137 23.76 -44.81 -2.20
C ARG A 137 23.89 -46.13 -1.46
N ASP A 138 22.80 -46.88 -1.40
CA ASP A 138 22.80 -48.23 -0.83
C ASP A 138 23.35 -49.21 -1.87
N ASP A 139 24.65 -49.13 -2.16
CA ASP A 139 25.37 -50.12 -2.97
C ASP A 139 26.60 -50.61 -2.20
N ASP A 140 26.39 -51.35 -1.13
CA ASP A 140 27.39 -52.22 -0.50
C ASP A 140 26.67 -53.40 0.16
N ASP A 141 26.36 -54.43 -0.65
CA ASP A 141 26.36 -55.87 -0.31
C ASP A 141 25.54 -56.67 -1.36
N ASP A 142 26.11 -56.91 -2.55
CA ASP A 142 26.36 -58.28 -3.03
C ASP A 142 27.20 -58.24 -4.32
N ALA A 143 28.33 -58.93 -4.31
CA ALA A 143 29.21 -59.03 -5.45
C ALA A 143 28.67 -60.08 -6.43
N THR A 144 28.35 -59.68 -7.67
CA THR A 144 28.37 -60.60 -8.83
C THR A 144 29.02 -59.89 -10.01
N PRO A 145 30.10 -60.45 -10.61
CA PRO A 145 30.77 -59.79 -11.72
C PRO A 145 30.17 -60.26 -13.06
N ALA A 146 29.65 -59.33 -13.87
CA ALA A 146 29.57 -59.53 -15.33
C ALA A 146 29.36 -58.23 -16.11
N ALA A 147 30.34 -57.95 -16.99
CA ALA A 147 30.24 -57.27 -18.29
C ALA A 147 29.85 -55.78 -18.36
N THR A 148 30.89 -54.95 -18.53
CA THR A 148 31.17 -54.04 -19.66
C THR A 148 30.04 -53.31 -20.41
N GLU A 149 30.26 -51.98 -20.59
CA GLU A 149 29.75 -51.04 -21.62
C GLU A 149 28.33 -50.46 -21.41
N GLN A 150 28.03 -49.15 -21.48
CA GLN A 150 28.65 -47.95 -22.07
C GLN A 150 28.26 -46.69 -21.25
N GLN A 151 29.21 -45.77 -21.05
CA GLN A 151 28.95 -44.41 -20.57
C GLN A 151 28.70 -43.49 -21.77
N GLU A 152 27.47 -42.98 -21.93
CA GLU A 152 27.22 -41.80 -22.76
C GLU A 152 27.50 -40.54 -21.93
N SER A 153 28.50 -39.80 -22.37
CA SER A 153 28.81 -38.45 -21.93
C SER A 153 27.78 -37.46 -22.49
N THR A 154 27.10 -36.72 -21.62
CA THR A 154 26.52 -35.41 -22.00
C THR A 154 27.23 -34.31 -21.19
N PRO A 155 27.87 -33.34 -21.85
CA PRO A 155 28.51 -32.22 -21.16
C PRO A 155 27.48 -31.13 -20.89
N HIS A 156 26.98 -31.02 -19.66
CA HIS A 156 26.36 -29.78 -19.20
C HIS A 156 27.47 -28.82 -18.77
N THR A 157 27.85 -27.94 -19.70
CA THR A 157 28.69 -26.77 -19.41
C THR A 157 27.76 -25.66 -18.92
N ASP A 158 27.95 -25.20 -17.69
CA ASP A 158 27.44 -23.90 -17.26
C ASP A 158 28.61 -22.90 -17.31
N ALA A 159 28.71 -22.25 -18.46
CA ALA A 159 29.59 -21.13 -18.68
C ALA A 159 28.77 -20.03 -19.35
N ALA A 160 28.13 -19.17 -18.55
CA ALA A 160 27.85 -17.79 -18.92
C ALA A 160 27.41 -16.93 -17.72
N ARG A 161 28.39 -16.40 -16.98
CA ARG A 161 28.31 -15.01 -16.53
C ARG A 161 28.82 -14.14 -17.67
N ALA A 162 27.94 -13.38 -18.34
CA ALA A 162 28.27 -12.08 -18.94
C ALA A 162 27.00 -11.31 -19.36
N ASP A 163 26.89 -10.08 -18.86
CA ASP A 163 26.38 -8.88 -19.55
C ASP A 163 24.92 -8.83 -20.03
N VAL A 164 24.06 -8.20 -19.21
CA VAL A 164 22.87 -7.49 -19.72
C VAL A 164 23.05 -5.99 -19.48
N ALA A 165 23.87 -5.39 -20.35
CA ALA A 165 23.87 -3.96 -20.60
C ALA A 165 23.28 -3.72 -21.99
N GLY A 166 22.13 -3.03 -22.06
CA GLY A 166 21.65 -2.38 -23.28
C GLY A 166 20.47 -3.05 -23.99
N MET A 167 19.26 -2.88 -23.45
CA MET A 167 18.06 -2.81 -24.29
C MET A 167 17.14 -1.70 -23.77
N ARG A 168 17.48 -0.47 -24.14
CA ARG A 168 16.51 0.62 -24.26
C ARG A 168 15.96 0.56 -25.68
N ASP A 169 14.66 0.36 -25.82
CA ASP A 169 13.78 1.19 -26.66
C ASP A 169 12.39 0.53 -26.78
N GLY A 170 11.35 1.34 -26.53
CA GLY A 170 10.00 1.10 -27.07
C GLY A 170 8.96 0.52 -26.10
N TYR A 171 8.60 1.27 -25.05
CA TYR A 171 7.22 1.20 -24.53
C TYR A 171 6.47 2.42 -25.05
N ASP A 172 5.53 2.19 -25.96
CA ASP A 172 4.49 3.16 -26.33
C ASP A 172 3.13 2.42 -26.24
N PRO A 173 2.09 3.04 -25.67
CA PRO A 173 0.88 2.37 -25.20
C PRO A 173 -0.16 2.26 -26.31
N VAL A 174 -1.05 1.26 -26.21
CA VAL A 174 -2.35 1.32 -26.88
C VAL A 174 -3.46 1.13 -25.88
N ASP A 175 -4.26 2.18 -25.83
CA ASP A 175 -5.58 2.31 -25.24
C ASP A 175 -6.59 1.27 -25.78
N GLU A 176 -7.63 1.10 -24.96
CA GLU A 176 -9.03 0.78 -25.29
C GLU A 176 -9.56 -0.68 -25.27
N ASP A 177 -10.51 -0.83 -24.33
CA ASP A 177 -11.77 -1.57 -24.40
C ASP A 177 -11.78 -3.11 -24.42
N PHE A 178 -11.80 -3.70 -23.21
CA PHE A 178 -12.63 -4.89 -22.95
C PHE A 178 -13.39 -4.77 -21.64
N GLY A 179 -14.60 -4.21 -21.73
CA GLY A 179 -15.64 -4.41 -20.73
C GLY A 179 -16.24 -5.82 -20.78
N LYS A 180 -16.73 -6.24 -19.60
CA LYS A 180 -17.66 -7.36 -19.30
C LYS A 180 -17.06 -8.76 -19.07
N GLY A 181 -17.09 -9.15 -17.80
CA GLY A 181 -17.98 -10.25 -17.41
C GLY A 181 -17.36 -11.36 -16.55
N ALA A 182 -18.05 -11.66 -15.45
CA ALA A 182 -17.96 -12.85 -14.59
C ALA A 182 -16.73 -12.94 -13.64
N HIS A 183 -16.86 -12.29 -12.49
CA HIS A 183 -16.15 -12.69 -11.28
C HIS A 183 -16.95 -13.83 -10.60
N CYS A 184 -16.28 -14.93 -10.30
CA CYS A 184 -16.81 -16.05 -9.56
C CYS A 184 -16.76 -15.73 -8.07
N ASP A 185 -17.91 -15.49 -7.43
CA ASP A 185 -18.03 -15.36 -5.98
C ASP A 185 -18.10 -16.77 -5.33
N PRO A 186 -17.25 -17.07 -4.33
CA PRO A 186 -17.17 -18.40 -3.72
C PRO A 186 -18.18 -18.68 -2.59
N ASP A 187 -19.04 -17.74 -2.18
CA ASP A 187 -19.91 -17.91 -1.00
C ASP A 187 -21.41 -17.91 -1.31
N SER A 188 -21.85 -18.87 -2.14
CA SER A 188 -23.27 -19.23 -2.26
C SER A 188 -23.67 -20.30 -1.23
N GLY A 189 -23.53 -19.98 0.05
CA GLY A 189 -24.08 -20.75 1.17
C GLY A 189 -25.50 -20.30 1.51
N THR A 190 -26.48 -20.75 0.74
CA THR A 190 -27.90 -20.53 1.05
C THR A 190 -28.35 -21.50 2.15
N THR A 191 -28.83 -21.01 3.29
CA THR A 191 -29.88 -21.66 4.07
C THR A 191 -30.75 -20.60 4.74
N GLN A 192 -31.97 -20.54 4.23
CA GLN A 192 -33.09 -19.76 4.74
C GLN A 192 -33.61 -20.43 6.01
N MET A 193 -33.87 -19.64 7.06
CA MET A 193 -35.04 -19.79 7.93
C MET A 193 -35.41 -18.41 8.46
N ARG A 194 -36.67 -18.05 8.24
CA ARG A 194 -37.33 -16.77 8.51
C ARG A 194 -38.35 -17.02 9.64
N GLU A 195 -38.80 -15.91 10.26
CA GLU A 195 -39.98 -15.77 11.16
C GLU A 195 -39.73 -16.09 12.65
N ALA A 196 -39.74 -15.15 13.61
CA ALA A 196 -40.64 -14.05 13.98
C ALA A 196 -41.97 -14.50 14.61
N GLN A 197 -42.12 -14.28 15.94
CA GLN A 197 -43.33 -13.94 16.72
C GLN A 197 -42.93 -13.90 18.22
N GLU A 198 -42.81 -12.72 18.85
CA GLU A 198 -43.83 -12.00 19.64
C GLU A 198 -44.22 -12.65 20.98
N GLY A 199 -44.10 -11.87 22.08
CA GLY A 199 -44.65 -12.23 23.39
C GLY A 199 -43.97 -11.54 24.58
N THR A 200 -44.18 -10.24 24.75
CA THR A 200 -43.95 -9.51 26.01
C THR A 200 -45.08 -9.77 26.99
N GLU A 201 -44.75 -10.17 28.21
CA GLU A 201 -45.54 -9.92 29.43
C GLU A 201 -45.04 -8.65 30.13
#